data_AF-A0AAV8V9U7-F1
#
_entry.id   AF-A0AAV8V9U7-F1
#
_cell.length_a   1.000
_cell.length_b   1.000
_cell.length_c   1.000
_cell.angle_alpha   90.00
_cell.angle_beta   90.00
_cell.angle_gamma   90.00
#
_symmetry.space_group_name_H-M   'P 1'
#
loop_
_entity.id
_entity.type
_entity.pdbx_description
1 polymer ?
#
loop_
_entity_poly.entity_id
_entity_poly.type
_entity_poly.pdbx_seq_one_letter_code
_entity_poly.pdbx_strand_id
1 'polypeptide(L)'
;MKFIYFVKKLNEKLVSFICKLYAETTFSRKHVQLIIDDVKELLTEPLNIFREYILKTINSDHEIKEKDINHFFFEFENIFSSLDTEYLRFKYLEKSNYFVKPIEYIVGQKPDKISNNKTLPKNYTSQFIHIRDVLKKFFELPNVLSETLQYIAELDKLTVNITNIIQTEFWKEKTVSDLKEFGEDVIFSKAIDECNYLETTGIKVNQNGKEITIYFCLALLLGDNLGLNTILGFAESFRANFYCRFCKCSKDIMQQQGLQNDDSLRNKTNYAIDVTTNNVSLTGIKKDCVWNSVLSFHVTENYSADIAHDIFEGIAMFDIVELLYQYVFISKLFTIDTFNTLLKCFDFGKSNINKPPLISHSNLKSMNRNIGNQKNRPMLYHLVFVKSEGFKNSDLNIETDNPPQNVKLIIPNFDQCCAISKISYEDFKTSYICNKIVTNNTTFKVNDVIVIDQILPMFGIINYILINSCNKAICFVYNELKVVNFNEHFYAFEVSESSAIKCVLHQDVYFFKSY
;
A
#
# COMPACT_ATOMS: atom_id res chain seq x y z
N MET A 1 -30.13 29.15 -31.46
CA MET A 1 -28.85 28.47 -31.14
C MET A 1 -28.29 28.86 -29.77
N LYS A 2 -28.25 30.16 -29.40
CA LYS A 2 -27.73 30.64 -28.08
C LYS A 2 -28.55 30.16 -26.86
N PHE A 3 -29.89 30.16 -26.92
CA PHE A 3 -30.74 29.73 -25.80
C PHE A 3 -30.59 28.24 -25.45
N ILE A 4 -30.65 27.34 -26.45
CA ILE A 4 -30.45 25.89 -26.23
C ILE A 4 -29.08 25.61 -25.61
N TYR A 5 -28.03 26.29 -26.09
CA TYR A 5 -26.69 26.16 -25.52
C TYR A 5 -26.62 26.67 -24.07
N PHE A 6 -27.29 27.79 -23.78
CA PHE A 6 -27.42 28.33 -22.42
C PHE A 6 -28.11 27.33 -21.48
N VAL A 7 -29.28 26.79 -21.84
CA VAL A 7 -30.02 25.81 -21.02
C VAL A 7 -29.18 24.56 -20.77
N LYS A 8 -28.45 24.09 -21.80
CA LYS A 8 -27.53 22.96 -21.65
C LYS A 8 -26.42 23.27 -20.64
N LYS A 9 -25.76 24.42 -20.77
CA LYS A 9 -24.68 24.82 -19.86
C LYS A 9 -25.16 25.06 -18.43
N LEU A 10 -26.34 25.64 -18.26
CA LEU A 10 -26.96 25.86 -16.96
C LEU A 10 -27.21 24.52 -16.26
N ASN A 11 -27.82 23.56 -16.95
CA ASN A 11 -28.06 22.21 -16.42
C ASN A 11 -26.75 21.47 -16.09
N GLU A 12 -25.73 21.53 -16.97
CA GLU A 12 -24.42 20.92 -16.70
C GLU A 12 -23.79 21.46 -15.40
N LYS A 13 -23.84 22.78 -15.18
CA LYS A 13 -23.29 23.42 -13.99
C LYS A 13 -24.10 23.13 -12.74
N LEU A 14 -25.43 23.09 -12.86
CA LEU A 14 -26.34 22.75 -11.78
C LEU A 14 -26.12 21.33 -11.27
N VAL A 15 -26.03 20.35 -12.18
CA VAL A 15 -25.78 18.95 -11.81
C VAL A 15 -24.42 18.82 -11.12
N SER A 16 -23.39 19.48 -11.64
CA SER A 16 -22.07 19.51 -10.99
C SER A 16 -22.12 20.12 -9.58
N PHE A 17 -22.87 21.19 -9.39
CA PHE A 17 -23.08 21.81 -8.08
C PHE A 17 -23.73 20.84 -7.10
N ILE A 18 -24.82 20.17 -7.48
CA ILE A 18 -25.51 19.20 -6.62
C ILE A 18 -24.64 17.99 -6.29
N CYS A 19 -23.91 17.45 -7.28
CA CYS A 19 -23.01 16.33 -7.05
C CYS A 19 -21.88 16.70 -6.06
N LYS A 20 -21.36 17.93 -6.11
CA LYS A 20 -20.37 18.41 -5.13
C LYS A 20 -20.95 18.49 -3.72
N LEU A 21 -22.18 18.97 -3.57
CA LEU A 21 -22.85 18.98 -2.27
C LEU A 21 -23.05 17.58 -1.70
N TYR A 22 -23.35 16.59 -2.55
CA TYR A 22 -23.48 15.20 -2.13
C TYR A 22 -22.16 14.48 -1.89
N ALA A 23 -21.05 14.96 -2.47
CA ALA A 23 -19.72 14.44 -2.21
C ALA A 23 -19.14 14.91 -0.87
N GLU A 24 -19.69 15.99 -0.30
CA GLU A 24 -19.25 16.56 0.97
C GLU A 24 -19.74 15.70 2.14
N THR A 25 -18.79 15.08 2.86
CA THR A 25 -19.09 14.08 3.90
C THR A 25 -19.77 14.68 5.13
N THR A 26 -19.61 15.99 5.34
CA THR A 26 -20.22 16.72 6.46
C THR A 26 -21.70 17.07 6.22
N PHE A 27 -22.18 16.98 4.97
CA PHE A 27 -23.55 17.36 4.61
C PHE A 27 -24.51 16.18 4.64
N SER A 28 -25.54 16.29 5.47
CA SER A 28 -26.68 15.37 5.44
C SER A 28 -27.59 15.69 4.23
N ARG A 29 -28.47 14.75 3.85
CA ARG A 29 -29.50 14.99 2.82
C ARG A 29 -30.35 16.22 3.12
N LYS A 30 -30.62 16.47 4.40
CA LYS A 30 -31.34 17.65 4.88
C LYS A 30 -30.54 18.94 4.64
N HIS A 31 -29.23 18.93 4.90
CA HIS A 31 -28.36 20.08 4.62
C HIS A 31 -28.36 20.42 3.12
N VAL A 32 -28.30 19.41 2.25
CA VAL A 32 -28.35 19.64 0.80
C VAL A 32 -29.68 20.27 0.37
N GLN A 33 -30.81 19.83 0.94
CA GLN A 33 -32.10 20.47 0.65
C GLN A 33 -32.14 21.93 1.12
N LEU A 34 -31.68 22.20 2.34
CA LEU A 34 -31.63 23.57 2.87
C LEU A 34 -30.80 24.49 1.97
N ILE A 35 -29.63 24.05 1.52
CA ILE A 35 -28.78 24.83 0.60
C ILE A 35 -29.51 25.12 -0.72
N ILE A 36 -30.26 24.16 -1.26
CA ILE A 36 -31.03 24.37 -2.50
C ILE A 36 -32.14 25.41 -2.27
N ASP A 37 -32.84 25.32 -1.15
CA ASP A 37 -33.91 26.24 -0.80
C ASP A 37 -33.35 27.67 -0.58
N ASP A 38 -32.23 27.80 0.14
CA ASP A 38 -31.55 29.08 0.38
C ASP A 38 -31.06 29.72 -0.93
N VAL A 39 -30.53 28.92 -1.88
CA VAL A 39 -30.09 29.45 -3.18
C VAL A 39 -31.28 29.92 -4.02
N LYS A 40 -32.44 29.24 -3.94
CA LYS A 40 -33.67 29.71 -4.61
C LYS A 40 -34.11 31.06 -4.05
N GLU A 41 -34.14 31.19 -2.72
CA GLU A 41 -34.51 32.43 -2.07
C GLU A 41 -33.55 33.57 -2.44
N LEU A 42 -32.24 33.30 -2.39
CA LEU A 42 -31.18 34.26 -2.74
C LEU A 42 -31.32 34.81 -4.18
N LEU A 43 -31.78 33.99 -5.12
CA LEU A 43 -31.88 34.37 -6.53
C LEU A 43 -33.19 35.08 -6.89
N THR A 44 -34.26 34.87 -6.12
CA THR A 44 -35.63 35.27 -6.52
C THR A 44 -35.79 36.78 -6.68
N GLU A 45 -35.45 37.57 -5.66
CA GLU A 45 -35.62 39.03 -5.72
C GLU A 45 -34.60 39.72 -6.65
N PRO A 46 -33.28 39.41 -6.60
CA PRO A 46 -32.31 40.04 -7.48
C PRO A 46 -32.56 39.78 -8.97
N LEU A 47 -32.99 38.56 -9.34
CA LEU A 47 -33.31 38.25 -10.73
C LEU A 47 -34.51 39.04 -11.24
N ASN A 48 -35.53 39.25 -10.40
CA ASN A 48 -36.68 40.07 -10.77
C ASN A 48 -36.30 41.54 -10.99
N ILE A 49 -35.50 42.11 -10.10
CA ILE A 49 -34.99 43.49 -10.25
C ILE A 49 -34.17 43.60 -11.55
N PHE A 50 -33.30 42.64 -11.82
CA PHE A 50 -32.47 42.64 -13.03
C PHE A 50 -33.30 42.47 -14.30
N ARG A 51 -34.32 41.61 -14.29
CA ARG A 51 -35.29 41.45 -15.39
C ARG A 51 -35.96 42.79 -15.71
N GLU A 52 -36.53 43.45 -14.70
CA GLU A 52 -37.20 44.75 -14.85
C GLU A 52 -36.29 45.83 -15.43
N TYR A 53 -35.03 45.88 -14.98
CA TYR A 53 -34.04 46.80 -15.51
C TYR A 53 -33.78 46.55 -17.01
N ILE A 54 -33.49 45.31 -17.40
CA ILE A 54 -33.20 44.94 -18.78
C ILE A 54 -34.39 45.21 -19.71
N LEU A 55 -35.61 44.87 -19.28
CA LEU A 55 -36.82 45.11 -20.08
C LEU A 55 -37.05 46.61 -20.31
N LYS A 56 -36.78 47.47 -19.31
CA LYS A 56 -36.86 48.92 -19.47
C LYS A 56 -35.80 49.48 -20.44
N THR A 57 -34.61 48.91 -20.46
CA THR A 57 -33.50 49.36 -21.33
C THR A 57 -33.69 48.98 -22.80
N ILE A 58 -34.42 47.89 -23.09
CA ILE A 58 -34.53 47.34 -24.45
C ILE A 58 -35.68 47.94 -25.28
N ASN A 59 -36.54 48.77 -24.66
CA ASN A 59 -37.67 49.46 -25.31
C ASN A 59 -37.29 50.50 -26.39
N SER A 60 -36.04 50.54 -26.84
CA SER A 60 -35.57 51.39 -27.95
C SER A 60 -34.70 50.59 -28.93
N ASP A 61 -35.26 50.29 -30.11
CA ASP A 61 -34.56 50.03 -31.39
C ASP A 61 -33.66 48.78 -31.57
N HIS A 62 -33.93 47.66 -30.89
CA HIS A 62 -33.11 46.44 -31.06
C HIS A 62 -33.85 45.20 -31.60
N GLU A 63 -33.13 44.38 -32.37
CA GLU A 63 -33.55 43.06 -32.93
C GLU A 63 -33.88 41.99 -31.86
N ILE A 64 -33.63 42.27 -30.58
CA ILE A 64 -33.85 41.33 -29.48
C ILE A 64 -35.28 41.48 -28.97
N LYS A 65 -36.09 40.43 -29.12
CA LYS A 65 -37.48 40.45 -28.64
C LYS A 65 -37.50 40.25 -27.13
N GLU A 66 -38.32 41.00 -26.42
CA GLU A 66 -38.63 40.83 -24.99
C GLU A 66 -38.91 39.35 -24.62
N LYS A 67 -39.62 38.65 -25.52
CA LYS A 67 -39.91 37.22 -25.40
C LYS A 67 -38.64 36.37 -25.27
N ASP A 68 -37.56 36.70 -25.97
CA ASP A 68 -36.32 35.93 -25.91
C ASP A 68 -35.65 36.04 -24.54
N ILE A 69 -35.67 37.23 -23.94
CA ILE A 69 -35.07 37.51 -22.62
C ILE A 69 -35.86 36.84 -21.50
N ASN A 70 -37.19 36.92 -21.57
CA ASN A 70 -38.05 36.28 -20.59
C ASN A 70 -37.83 34.76 -20.51
N HIS A 71 -37.51 34.10 -21.63
CA HIS A 71 -37.14 32.68 -21.59
C HIS A 71 -35.85 32.43 -20.78
N PHE A 72 -34.81 33.27 -20.88
CA PHE A 72 -33.59 33.08 -20.07
C PHE A 72 -33.85 33.24 -18.58
N PHE A 73 -34.62 34.26 -18.19
CA PHE A 73 -34.97 34.46 -16.79
C PHE A 73 -35.87 33.35 -16.25
N PHE A 74 -36.84 32.87 -17.05
CA PHE A 74 -37.69 31.75 -16.67
C PHE A 74 -36.88 30.49 -16.33
N GLU A 75 -35.85 30.18 -17.11
CA GLU A 75 -34.95 29.05 -16.85
C GLU A 75 -34.12 29.25 -15.57
N PHE A 76 -33.71 30.49 -15.25
CA PHE A 76 -32.99 30.79 -13.99
C PHE A 76 -33.90 30.71 -12.75
N GLU A 77 -35.13 31.22 -12.84
CA GLU A 77 -36.10 31.11 -11.75
C GLU A 77 -36.48 29.66 -11.46
N ASN A 78 -36.57 28.85 -12.52
CA ASN A 78 -36.93 27.44 -12.43
C ASN A 78 -35.72 26.51 -12.51
N ILE A 79 -34.52 27.01 -12.18
CA ILE A 79 -33.26 26.29 -12.36
C ILE A 79 -33.28 24.93 -11.65
N PHE A 80 -33.88 24.84 -10.47
CA PHE A 80 -34.00 23.60 -9.70
C PHE A 80 -35.25 22.77 -9.99
N SER A 81 -36.16 23.18 -10.86
CA SER A 81 -37.46 22.50 -11.06
C SER A 81 -37.36 21.00 -11.34
N SER A 82 -36.32 20.58 -12.07
CA SER A 82 -36.03 19.18 -12.39
C SER A 82 -35.25 18.42 -11.29
N LEU A 83 -34.76 19.12 -10.28
CA LEU A 83 -33.84 18.65 -9.22
C LEU A 83 -34.27 19.13 -7.81
N ASP A 84 -35.53 19.51 -7.66
CA ASP A 84 -36.01 20.26 -6.50
C ASP A 84 -36.06 19.41 -5.23
N THR A 85 -36.61 18.21 -5.38
CA THR A 85 -36.73 17.24 -4.29
C THR A 85 -35.67 16.16 -4.43
N GLU A 86 -35.38 15.48 -3.33
CA GLU A 86 -34.44 14.36 -3.33
C GLU A 86 -34.82 13.28 -4.35
N TYR A 87 -36.12 12.95 -4.43
CA TYR A 87 -36.64 12.02 -5.42
C TYR A 87 -36.33 12.47 -6.85
N LEU A 88 -36.57 13.74 -7.18
CA LEU A 88 -36.30 14.27 -8.51
C LEU A 88 -34.80 14.26 -8.84
N ARG A 89 -33.94 14.59 -7.86
CA ARG A 89 -32.48 14.52 -8.01
C ARG A 89 -32.01 13.11 -8.33
N PHE A 90 -32.42 12.11 -7.55
CA PHE A 90 -32.03 10.73 -7.80
C PHE A 90 -32.61 10.19 -9.10
N LYS A 91 -33.86 10.54 -9.44
CA LYS A 91 -34.45 10.17 -10.72
C LYS A 91 -33.70 10.77 -11.91
N TYR A 92 -33.22 12.00 -11.77
CA TYR A 92 -32.37 12.63 -12.78
C TYR A 92 -31.01 11.92 -12.87
N LEU A 93 -30.38 11.64 -11.73
CA LEU A 93 -29.10 10.94 -11.66
C LEU A 93 -29.19 9.50 -12.20
N GLU A 94 -30.27 8.77 -11.95
CA GLU A 94 -30.53 7.44 -12.50
C GLU A 94 -30.66 7.47 -14.03
N LYS A 95 -31.23 8.55 -14.60
CA LYS A 95 -31.23 8.76 -16.06
C LYS A 95 -29.87 9.15 -16.61
N SER A 96 -29.02 9.75 -15.77
CA SER A 96 -27.63 10.02 -16.12
C SER A 96 -26.86 8.70 -16.03
N ASN A 97 -26.03 8.36 -17.02
CA ASN A 97 -25.25 7.13 -16.98
C ASN A 97 -24.19 7.09 -15.85
N TYR A 98 -24.21 8.01 -14.89
CA TYR A 98 -23.17 8.20 -13.86
C TYR A 98 -23.58 7.76 -12.45
N PHE A 99 -24.84 7.39 -12.21
CA PHE A 99 -25.29 6.89 -10.90
C PHE A 99 -25.44 5.37 -10.90
N VAL A 100 -24.96 4.71 -9.84
CA VAL A 100 -25.21 3.29 -9.57
C VAL A 100 -26.04 3.21 -8.29
N LYS A 101 -27.22 2.64 -8.39
CA LYS A 101 -28.14 2.54 -7.26
C LYS A 101 -27.73 1.38 -6.35
N PRO A 102 -27.77 1.55 -5.02
CA PRO A 102 -27.67 0.42 -4.10
C PRO A 102 -28.84 -0.55 -4.31
N ILE A 103 -28.53 -1.85 -4.30
CA ILE A 103 -29.50 -2.93 -4.35
C ILE A 103 -29.71 -3.45 -2.94
N GLU A 104 -30.98 -3.54 -2.54
CA GLU A 104 -31.38 -4.08 -1.26
C GLU A 104 -31.64 -5.58 -1.36
N TYR A 105 -31.19 -6.34 -0.35
CA TYR A 105 -31.48 -7.77 -0.21
C TYR A 105 -31.76 -8.13 1.24
N ILE A 106 -32.49 -9.22 1.45
CA ILE A 106 -32.86 -9.70 2.78
C ILE A 106 -31.69 -10.55 3.33
N VAL A 107 -31.16 -10.15 4.49
CA VAL A 107 -30.10 -10.87 5.21
C VAL A 107 -30.71 -11.91 6.15
N GLY A 108 -31.88 -11.62 6.72
CA GLY A 108 -32.56 -12.55 7.62
C GLY A 108 -33.94 -12.05 8.05
N GLN A 109 -34.64 -12.90 8.79
CA GLN A 109 -35.94 -12.59 9.36
C GLN A 109 -35.91 -12.85 10.86
N LYS A 110 -36.40 -11.89 11.66
CA LYS A 110 -36.68 -12.15 13.08
C LYS A 110 -38.14 -11.84 13.38
N PRO A 111 -38.80 -12.60 14.27
CA PRO A 111 -40.09 -12.23 14.80
C PRO A 111 -39.92 -10.93 15.59
N ASP A 112 -40.49 -9.83 15.10
CA ASP A 112 -40.50 -8.54 15.79
C ASP A 112 -41.93 -8.24 16.27
N LYS A 113 -42.05 -7.44 17.32
CA LYS A 113 -43.23 -7.17 18.20
C LYS A 113 -44.63 -7.68 17.77
N ILE A 114 -45.35 -8.17 18.79
CA ILE A 114 -46.79 -8.48 18.77
C ILE A 114 -47.59 -7.23 18.39
N SER A 115 -48.20 -7.24 17.20
CA SER A 115 -49.36 -6.41 16.87
C SER A 115 -50.54 -7.36 16.65
N ASN A 116 -51.63 -7.20 17.39
CA ASN A 116 -52.83 -8.05 17.33
C ASN A 116 -52.60 -9.57 17.50
N ASN A 117 -51.84 -10.00 18.52
CA ASN A 117 -51.59 -11.42 18.84
C ASN A 117 -51.00 -12.27 17.69
N LYS A 118 -50.43 -11.64 16.65
CA LYS A 118 -49.70 -12.32 15.58
C LYS A 118 -48.28 -11.82 15.51
N THR A 119 -47.33 -12.74 15.64
CA THR A 119 -45.91 -12.48 15.40
C THR A 119 -45.69 -12.48 13.89
N LEU A 120 -45.39 -11.31 13.32
CA LEU A 120 -45.04 -11.21 11.89
C LEU A 120 -43.51 -11.17 11.76
N PRO A 121 -42.93 -11.97 10.85
CA PRO A 121 -41.49 -11.92 10.59
C PRO A 121 -41.14 -10.57 9.97
N LYS A 122 -40.17 -9.88 10.58
CA LYS A 122 -39.61 -8.65 10.03
C LYS A 122 -38.34 -8.99 9.26
N ASN A 123 -38.29 -8.57 7.99
CA ASN A 123 -37.10 -8.69 7.16
C ASN A 123 -36.05 -7.68 7.63
N TYR A 124 -34.85 -8.17 7.91
CA TYR A 124 -33.65 -7.37 8.05
C TYR A 124 -32.96 -7.36 6.70
N THR A 125 -32.78 -6.17 6.15
CA THR A 125 -32.21 -5.95 4.82
C THR A 125 -30.84 -5.32 4.92
N SER A 126 -29.98 -5.63 3.95
CA SER A 126 -28.70 -4.97 3.71
C SER A 126 -28.69 -4.43 2.29
N GLN A 127 -27.82 -3.46 2.05
CA GLN A 127 -27.66 -2.82 0.75
C GLN A 127 -26.23 -2.98 0.27
N PHE A 128 -26.07 -3.26 -1.02
CA PHE A 128 -24.77 -3.33 -1.66
C PHE A 128 -24.82 -2.64 -3.02
N ILE A 129 -23.66 -2.22 -3.51
CA ILE A 129 -23.49 -1.67 -4.84
C ILE A 129 -22.64 -2.67 -5.62
N HIS A 130 -23.13 -3.15 -6.75
CA HIS A 130 -22.37 -4.05 -7.62
C HIS A 130 -21.07 -3.36 -8.08
N ILE A 131 -19.93 -3.93 -7.70
CA ILE A 131 -18.62 -3.41 -8.09
C ILE A 131 -18.48 -3.42 -9.61
N ARG A 132 -19.00 -4.44 -10.30
CA ARG A 132 -19.00 -4.50 -11.78
C ARG A 132 -19.66 -3.28 -12.44
N ASP A 133 -20.74 -2.76 -11.86
CA ASP A 133 -21.47 -1.61 -12.43
C ASP A 133 -20.70 -0.31 -12.22
N VAL A 134 -20.06 -0.17 -11.06
CA VAL A 134 -19.19 0.97 -10.73
C VAL A 134 -17.96 0.97 -11.63
N LEU A 135 -17.25 -0.16 -11.72
CA LEU A 135 -16.06 -0.31 -12.55
C LEU A 135 -16.37 -0.12 -14.03
N LYS A 136 -17.50 -0.67 -14.52
CA LYS A 136 -17.95 -0.45 -15.90
C LYS A 136 -18.09 1.04 -16.20
N LYS A 137 -18.86 1.77 -15.39
CA LYS A 137 -19.05 3.21 -15.58
C LYS A 137 -17.76 4.00 -15.45
N PHE A 138 -16.87 3.59 -14.54
CA PHE A 138 -15.56 4.21 -14.35
C PHE A 138 -14.65 4.02 -15.58
N PHE A 139 -14.52 2.79 -16.09
CA PHE A 139 -13.68 2.51 -17.26
C PHE A 139 -14.27 3.04 -18.59
N GLU A 140 -15.60 3.22 -18.66
CA GLU A 140 -16.26 3.89 -19.80
C GLU A 140 -16.03 5.42 -19.82
N LEU A 141 -15.45 6.01 -18.76
CA LEU A 141 -15.07 7.42 -18.79
C LEU A 141 -13.97 7.68 -19.84
N PRO A 142 -14.01 8.84 -20.53
CA PRO A 142 -12.99 9.19 -21.51
C PRO A 142 -11.58 9.07 -20.93
N ASN A 143 -10.70 8.37 -21.66
CA ASN A 143 -9.29 8.12 -21.35
C ASN A 143 -9.00 7.28 -20.10
N VAL A 144 -9.96 7.02 -19.21
CA VAL A 144 -9.69 6.27 -17.96
C VAL A 144 -9.20 4.86 -18.24
N LEU A 145 -9.85 4.12 -19.15
CA LEU A 145 -9.40 2.78 -19.52
C LEU A 145 -8.02 2.80 -20.20
N SER A 146 -7.78 3.72 -21.14
CA SER A 146 -6.48 3.78 -21.83
C SER A 146 -5.33 4.14 -20.90
N GLU A 147 -5.53 5.12 -20.01
CA GLU A 147 -4.55 5.51 -19.00
C GLU A 147 -4.33 4.38 -18.00
N THR A 148 -5.40 3.69 -17.57
CA THR A 148 -5.27 2.52 -16.68
C THR A 148 -4.51 1.38 -17.34
N LEU A 149 -4.79 1.07 -18.61
CA LEU A 149 -4.07 0.02 -19.35
C LEU A 149 -2.62 0.41 -19.62
N GLN A 150 -2.34 1.69 -19.91
CA GLN A 150 -0.98 2.20 -20.04
C GLN A 150 -0.24 2.09 -18.70
N TYR A 151 -0.87 2.51 -17.61
CA TYR A 151 -0.33 2.40 -16.27
C TYR A 151 -0.08 0.94 -15.89
N ILE A 152 -0.99 0.02 -16.20
CA ILE A 152 -0.78 -1.43 -15.98
C ILE A 152 0.42 -1.93 -16.82
N ALA A 153 0.54 -1.54 -18.08
CA ALA A 153 1.68 -1.92 -18.92
C ALA A 153 3.02 -1.29 -18.48
N GLU A 154 2.96 -0.16 -17.75
CA GLU A 154 4.11 0.46 -17.09
C GLU A 154 4.42 -0.20 -15.74
N LEU A 155 3.40 -0.64 -15.00
CA LEU A 155 3.52 -1.45 -13.78
C LEU A 155 4.09 -2.84 -14.08
N ASP A 156 3.75 -3.47 -15.21
CA ASP A 156 4.34 -4.74 -15.65
C ASP A 156 5.85 -4.62 -15.95
N LYS A 157 6.37 -3.39 -16.09
CA LYS A 157 7.80 -3.08 -16.23
C LYS A 157 8.47 -2.69 -14.91
N LEU A 158 7.69 -2.49 -13.84
CA LEU A 158 8.13 -2.07 -12.52
C LEU A 158 7.89 -3.21 -11.53
N THR A 159 8.96 -3.78 -10.98
CA THR A 159 8.84 -4.68 -9.83
C THR A 159 8.55 -3.86 -8.55
N VAL A 160 7.41 -4.17 -7.88
CA VAL A 160 6.92 -3.75 -6.52
C VAL A 160 5.94 -2.55 -6.51
N ASN A 161 4.93 -2.36 -5.62
CA ASN A 161 3.79 -3.09 -4.98
C ASN A 161 2.96 -1.99 -4.26
N ILE A 162 1.71 -1.65 -4.66
CA ILE A 162 0.88 -0.62 -3.97
C ILE A 162 -0.61 -1.04 -3.84
N THR A 163 -1.25 -0.65 -2.72
CA THR A 163 -2.58 -1.09 -2.21
C THR A 163 -3.71 -0.03 -2.22
N ASN A 164 -4.90 -0.42 -1.71
CA ASN A 164 -6.28 -0.02 -2.12
C ASN A 164 -7.17 0.57 -0.96
N ILE A 165 -8.19 1.37 -1.33
CA ILE A 165 -9.13 2.17 -0.51
C ILE A 165 -9.91 1.45 0.63
N ILE A 166 -10.02 0.12 0.61
CA ILE A 166 -10.67 -0.68 1.68
C ILE A 166 -9.90 -0.66 3.01
N GLN A 167 -8.70 -0.08 3.02
CA GLN A 167 -7.85 0.11 4.20
C GLN A 167 -8.26 1.34 5.05
N THR A 168 -9.35 2.02 4.71
CA THR A 168 -9.82 3.22 5.43
C THR A 168 -10.64 2.88 6.68
N GLU A 169 -10.54 3.75 7.69
CA GLU A 169 -11.15 3.62 9.02
C GLU A 169 -12.68 3.47 8.99
N PHE A 170 -13.31 3.94 7.91
CA PHE A 170 -14.75 3.83 7.64
C PHE A 170 -15.28 2.38 7.59
N TRP A 171 -14.48 1.41 7.12
CA TRP A 171 -14.95 0.03 6.97
C TRP A 171 -14.84 -0.81 8.24
N LYS A 172 -14.02 -0.40 9.21
CA LYS A 172 -13.68 -1.19 10.42
C LYS A 172 -14.82 -1.26 11.44
N GLU A 173 -15.62 -0.21 11.60
CA GLU A 173 -16.68 -0.17 12.62
C GLU A 173 -17.96 -0.93 12.24
N LYS A 174 -18.23 -1.08 10.93
CA LYS A 174 -19.47 -1.68 10.41
C LYS A 174 -19.44 -3.21 10.30
N THR A 175 -18.27 -3.82 10.16
CA THR A 175 -18.14 -5.25 9.81
C THR A 175 -18.13 -6.18 11.03
N VAL A 176 -17.65 -5.73 12.20
CA VAL A 176 -17.44 -6.60 13.37
C VAL A 176 -18.74 -7.02 14.07
N SER A 177 -19.75 -6.14 14.13
CA SER A 177 -21.07 -6.49 14.69
C SER A 177 -21.81 -7.47 13.79
N ASP A 178 -21.78 -7.23 12.49
CA ASP A 178 -22.57 -7.95 11.51
C ASP A 178 -22.00 -9.36 11.28
N LEU A 179 -20.67 -9.52 11.28
CA LEU A 179 -20.01 -10.83 11.23
C LEU A 179 -20.42 -11.75 12.37
N LYS A 180 -20.61 -11.20 13.58
CA LYS A 180 -21.07 -11.97 14.75
C LYS A 180 -22.54 -12.35 14.66
N GLU A 181 -23.37 -11.52 14.03
CA GLU A 181 -24.81 -11.72 13.99
C GLU A 181 -25.27 -12.60 12.81
N PHE A 182 -24.65 -12.46 11.64
CA PHE A 182 -25.11 -13.07 10.39
C PHE A 182 -24.15 -14.12 9.80
N GLY A 183 -22.90 -14.14 10.25
CA GLY A 183 -21.88 -15.07 9.76
C GLY A 183 -21.21 -14.66 8.45
N GLU A 184 -19.97 -15.10 8.28
CA GLU A 184 -19.11 -14.77 7.13
C GLU A 184 -19.69 -15.26 5.79
N ASP A 185 -20.32 -16.44 5.75
CA ASP A 185 -20.88 -17.02 4.53
C ASP A 185 -21.91 -16.10 3.89
N VAL A 186 -22.81 -15.54 4.70
CA VAL A 186 -23.86 -14.64 4.24
C VAL A 186 -23.27 -13.30 3.80
N ILE A 187 -22.37 -12.75 4.61
CA ILE A 187 -21.79 -11.42 4.40
C ILE A 187 -20.89 -11.38 3.16
N PHE A 188 -20.04 -12.38 2.97
CA PHE A 188 -19.08 -12.40 1.87
C PHE A 188 -19.61 -13.06 0.60
N SER A 189 -20.76 -13.76 0.65
CA SER A 189 -21.36 -14.41 -0.53
C SER A 189 -21.41 -13.50 -1.76
N LYS A 190 -21.86 -12.25 -1.60
CA LYS A 190 -21.96 -11.29 -2.72
C LYS A 190 -20.60 -10.84 -3.24
N ALA A 191 -19.61 -10.68 -2.37
CA ALA A 191 -18.26 -10.36 -2.80
C ALA A 191 -17.62 -11.52 -3.57
N ILE A 192 -17.83 -12.75 -3.10
CA ILE A 192 -17.38 -13.99 -3.76
C ILE A 192 -18.05 -14.14 -5.14
N ASP A 193 -19.37 -13.94 -5.22
CA ASP A 193 -20.12 -13.96 -6.48
C ASP A 193 -19.58 -12.92 -7.48
N GLU A 194 -19.25 -11.71 -7.02
CA GLU A 194 -18.62 -10.67 -7.85
C GLU A 194 -17.22 -11.11 -8.32
N CYS A 195 -16.36 -11.61 -7.42
CA CYS A 195 -15.02 -12.09 -7.78
C CYS A 195 -15.09 -13.18 -8.87
N ASN A 196 -15.93 -14.19 -8.68
CA ASN A 196 -16.08 -15.28 -9.64
C ASN A 196 -16.65 -14.79 -10.98
N TYR A 197 -17.58 -13.83 -10.97
CA TYR A 197 -18.08 -13.24 -12.21
C TYR A 197 -17.00 -12.43 -12.94
N LEU A 198 -16.24 -11.60 -12.22
CA LEU A 198 -15.18 -10.79 -12.81
C LEU A 198 -14.04 -11.66 -13.37
N GLU A 199 -13.79 -12.82 -12.76
CA GLU A 199 -12.78 -13.79 -13.21
C GLU A 199 -13.24 -14.58 -14.43
N THR A 200 -14.47 -15.10 -14.44
CA THR A 200 -14.95 -16.00 -15.51
C THR A 200 -15.57 -15.27 -16.69
N THR A 201 -16.29 -14.17 -16.42
CA THR A 201 -17.09 -13.45 -17.42
C THR A 201 -16.45 -12.12 -17.78
N GLY A 202 -15.85 -11.44 -16.81
CA GLY A 202 -15.25 -10.12 -17.00
C GLY A 202 -16.29 -9.01 -17.25
N ILE A 203 -15.80 -7.80 -17.46
CA ILE A 203 -16.59 -6.61 -17.77
C ILE A 203 -16.41 -6.26 -19.23
N LYS A 204 -17.51 -6.25 -19.98
CA LYS A 204 -17.54 -5.72 -21.35
C LYS A 204 -17.66 -4.20 -21.34
N VAL A 205 -16.70 -3.55 -21.97
CA VAL A 205 -16.63 -2.09 -22.15
C VAL A 205 -16.54 -1.76 -23.64
N ASN A 206 -17.19 -0.69 -24.07
CA ASN A 206 -17.12 -0.21 -25.45
C ASN A 206 -16.29 1.08 -25.50
N GLN A 207 -15.13 1.03 -26.15
CA GLN A 207 -14.25 2.17 -26.31
C GLN A 207 -14.02 2.44 -27.80
N ASN A 208 -14.35 3.65 -28.27
CA ASN A 208 -14.19 4.07 -29.66
C ASN A 208 -14.84 3.10 -30.68
N GLY A 209 -15.97 2.49 -30.33
CA GLY A 209 -16.68 1.53 -31.18
C GLY A 209 -16.12 0.11 -31.17
N LYS A 210 -15.10 -0.17 -30.34
CA LYS A 210 -14.52 -1.51 -30.14
C LYS A 210 -14.97 -2.06 -28.77
N GLU A 211 -15.56 -3.25 -28.78
CA GLU A 211 -15.88 -4.00 -27.56
C GLU A 211 -14.61 -4.68 -27.01
N ILE A 212 -14.29 -4.42 -25.75
CA ILE A 212 -13.18 -5.01 -25.01
C ILE A 212 -13.77 -5.69 -23.76
N THR A 213 -13.30 -6.88 -23.42
CA THR A 213 -13.69 -7.57 -22.18
C THR A 213 -12.50 -7.60 -21.22
N ILE A 214 -12.70 -7.11 -19.99
CA ILE A 214 -11.67 -7.01 -18.95
C ILE A 214 -11.97 -8.06 -17.87
N TYR A 215 -11.00 -8.91 -17.56
CA TYR A 215 -11.12 -9.94 -16.52
C TYR A 215 -10.32 -9.52 -15.28
N PHE A 216 -10.76 -9.97 -14.10
CA PHE A 216 -10.10 -9.67 -12.84
C PHE A 216 -9.89 -10.95 -12.04
N CYS A 217 -8.79 -11.02 -11.30
CA CYS A 217 -8.43 -12.15 -10.47
C CYS A 217 -8.17 -11.66 -9.04
N LEU A 218 -8.70 -12.36 -8.04
CA LEU A 218 -8.40 -12.04 -6.63
C LEU A 218 -7.02 -12.62 -6.30
N ALA A 219 -6.03 -11.74 -6.09
CA ALA A 219 -4.67 -12.15 -5.79
C ALA A 219 -4.47 -12.47 -4.29
N LEU A 220 -4.81 -11.54 -3.41
CA LEU A 220 -4.50 -11.60 -1.97
C LEU A 220 -5.60 -10.90 -1.15
N LEU A 221 -5.82 -11.39 0.07
CA LEU A 221 -6.56 -10.69 1.11
C LEU A 221 -5.55 -10.10 2.11
N LEU A 222 -5.62 -8.79 2.35
CA LEU A 222 -4.69 -8.08 3.22
C LEU A 222 -5.39 -7.65 4.52
N GLY A 223 -4.67 -7.70 5.63
CA GLY A 223 -5.14 -7.26 6.93
C GLY A 223 -4.17 -7.61 8.05
N ASP A 224 -4.46 -7.12 9.25
CA ASP A 224 -3.73 -7.49 10.45
C ASP A 224 -3.97 -8.97 10.80
N ASN A 225 -3.16 -9.52 11.70
CA ASN A 225 -3.26 -10.93 12.09
C ASN A 225 -4.65 -11.29 12.64
N LEU A 226 -5.28 -10.39 13.40
CA LEU A 226 -6.60 -10.64 13.98
C LEU A 226 -7.68 -10.67 12.90
N GLY A 227 -7.72 -9.65 12.03
CA GLY A 227 -8.69 -9.54 10.95
C GLY A 227 -8.57 -10.70 9.96
N LEU A 228 -7.35 -11.02 9.51
CA LEU A 228 -7.13 -12.13 8.59
C LEU A 228 -7.52 -13.47 9.21
N ASN A 229 -7.07 -13.78 10.43
CA ASN A 229 -7.45 -15.04 11.06
C ASN A 229 -8.97 -15.15 11.27
N THR A 230 -9.65 -14.03 11.52
CA THR A 230 -11.12 -13.99 11.65
C THR A 230 -11.78 -14.38 10.32
N ILE A 231 -11.53 -13.64 9.24
CA ILE A 231 -12.22 -13.84 7.95
C ILE A 231 -11.78 -15.10 7.19
N LEU A 232 -10.61 -15.65 7.54
CA LEU A 232 -10.06 -16.86 6.94
C LEU A 232 -10.40 -18.13 7.75
N GLY A 233 -11.12 -18.01 8.86
CA GLY A 233 -11.56 -19.16 9.66
C GLY A 233 -10.48 -19.79 10.56
N PHE A 234 -9.39 -19.09 10.87
CA PHE A 234 -8.34 -19.56 11.79
C PHE A 234 -8.51 -19.07 13.22
N ALA A 235 -7.80 -19.70 14.16
CA ALA A 235 -7.73 -19.24 15.55
C ALA A 235 -7.13 -17.81 15.63
N GLU A 236 -7.86 -16.92 16.29
CA GLU A 236 -7.55 -15.48 16.39
C GLU A 236 -6.54 -15.14 17.49
N SER A 237 -6.14 -16.12 18.30
CA SER A 237 -5.33 -15.89 19.50
C SER A 237 -4.01 -16.65 19.47
N PHE A 238 -2.92 -15.94 19.74
CA PHE A 238 -1.59 -16.54 20.02
C PHE A 238 -1.57 -17.44 21.27
N ARG A 239 -2.69 -17.56 22.01
CA ARG A 239 -2.83 -18.55 23.08
C ARG A 239 -3.20 -19.93 22.57
N ALA A 240 -3.74 -20.06 21.36
CA ALA A 240 -4.08 -21.34 20.76
C ALA A 240 -2.82 -22.21 20.56
N ASN A 241 -2.98 -23.53 20.55
CA ASN A 241 -1.85 -24.43 20.32
C ASN A 241 -1.34 -24.35 18.87
N PHE A 242 -2.25 -24.15 17.91
CA PHE A 242 -1.93 -23.98 16.49
C PHE A 242 -2.50 -22.62 16.04
N TYR A 243 -1.75 -21.54 16.26
CA TYR A 243 -2.22 -20.18 15.96
C TYR A 243 -1.76 -19.65 14.59
N CYS A 244 -0.82 -20.34 13.94
CA CYS A 244 -0.28 -19.90 12.67
C CYS A 244 -1.21 -20.26 11.50
N ARG A 245 -1.51 -19.27 10.64
CA ARG A 245 -2.24 -19.48 9.38
C ARG A 245 -1.38 -20.07 8.27
N PHE A 246 -0.05 -19.97 8.37
CA PHE A 246 0.88 -20.43 7.34
C PHE A 246 1.34 -21.87 7.56
N CYS A 247 1.49 -22.29 8.82
CA CYS A 247 2.01 -23.61 9.17
C CYS A 247 1.19 -24.29 10.28
N LYS A 248 1.49 -25.56 10.46
CA LYS A 248 0.90 -26.45 11.46
C LYS A 248 1.82 -26.70 12.65
N CYS A 249 2.86 -25.87 12.85
CA CYS A 249 3.70 -25.98 14.04
C CYS A 249 2.86 -25.69 15.29
N SER A 250 3.04 -26.53 16.33
CA SER A 250 2.48 -26.24 17.64
C SER A 250 3.18 -25.05 18.27
N LYS A 251 2.52 -24.41 19.22
CA LYS A 251 3.03 -23.28 19.97
C LYS A 251 4.39 -23.58 20.63
N ASP A 252 4.54 -24.77 21.19
CA ASP A 252 5.78 -25.18 21.87
C ASP A 252 6.96 -25.28 20.90
N ILE A 253 6.71 -25.77 19.68
CA ILE A 253 7.71 -25.82 18.61
C ILE A 253 8.03 -24.40 18.13
N MET A 254 7.00 -23.59 17.85
CA MET A 254 7.16 -22.23 17.35
C MET A 254 7.98 -21.36 18.30
N GLN A 255 7.85 -21.54 19.62
CA GLN A 255 8.61 -20.78 20.63
C GLN A 255 10.12 -21.00 20.58
N GLN A 256 10.58 -22.09 19.97
CA GLN A 256 12.00 -22.47 19.93
C GLN A 256 12.56 -22.42 18.50
N GLN A 257 11.68 -22.42 17.51
CA GLN A 257 12.04 -22.50 16.10
C GLN A 257 12.44 -21.12 15.56
N GLY A 258 13.70 -20.99 15.14
CA GLY A 258 14.24 -19.76 14.53
C GLY A 258 14.26 -19.73 13.00
N LEU A 259 13.91 -20.85 12.36
CA LEU A 259 13.90 -21.01 10.89
C LEU A 259 12.58 -21.64 10.44
N GLN A 260 12.10 -21.31 9.25
CA GLN A 260 10.90 -21.94 8.68
C GLN A 260 11.10 -23.45 8.51
N ASN A 261 10.04 -24.22 8.76
CA ASN A 261 9.99 -25.65 8.49
C ASN A 261 8.96 -25.91 7.38
N ASP A 262 9.45 -26.18 6.17
CA ASP A 262 8.61 -26.32 4.98
C ASP A 262 7.66 -27.52 5.06
N ASP A 263 8.06 -28.60 5.74
CA ASP A 263 7.23 -29.79 5.94
C ASP A 263 5.98 -29.51 6.80
N SER A 264 6.03 -28.43 7.58
CA SER A 264 4.93 -28.01 8.45
C SER A 264 3.96 -27.03 7.78
N LEU A 265 4.24 -26.57 6.55
CA LEU A 265 3.41 -25.59 5.86
C LEU A 265 2.01 -26.14 5.58
N ARG A 266 1.02 -25.27 5.70
CA ARG A 266 -0.35 -25.61 5.31
C ARG A 266 -0.41 -25.66 3.78
N ASN A 267 -1.13 -26.64 3.27
CA ASN A 267 -1.44 -26.79 1.85
C ASN A 267 -2.89 -27.26 1.70
N LYS A 268 -3.43 -27.23 0.47
CA LYS A 268 -4.81 -27.62 0.18
C LYS A 268 -5.19 -28.98 0.79
N THR A 269 -4.30 -29.97 0.68
CA THR A 269 -4.55 -31.33 1.17
C THR A 269 -4.62 -31.39 2.69
N ASN A 270 -3.60 -30.87 3.38
CA ASN A 270 -3.55 -30.95 4.85
C ASN A 270 -4.57 -30.01 5.51
N TYR A 271 -4.93 -28.91 4.84
CA TYR A 271 -5.99 -28.00 5.26
C TYR A 271 -7.36 -28.67 5.21
N ALA A 272 -7.69 -29.36 4.10
CA ALA A 272 -8.96 -30.08 3.98
C ALA A 272 -9.12 -31.18 5.05
N ILE A 273 -8.04 -31.89 5.38
CA ILE A 273 -8.01 -32.87 6.49
C ILE A 273 -8.28 -32.19 7.83
N ASP A 274 -7.62 -31.05 8.09
CA ASP A 274 -7.77 -30.29 9.34
C ASP A 274 -9.17 -29.68 9.50
N VAL A 275 -9.76 -29.17 8.42
CA VAL A 275 -11.15 -28.71 8.38
C VAL A 275 -12.10 -29.86 8.76
N THR A 276 -11.90 -31.04 8.16
CA THR A 276 -12.70 -32.23 8.44
C THR A 276 -12.54 -32.73 9.88
N THR A 277 -11.34 -32.54 10.46
CA THR A 277 -11.05 -32.89 11.86
C THR A 277 -11.92 -32.09 12.84
N ASN A 278 -12.38 -30.89 12.44
CA ASN A 278 -13.33 -30.04 13.17
C ASN A 278 -12.96 -29.84 14.66
N ASN A 279 -11.66 -29.65 14.92
CA ASN A 279 -11.15 -29.43 16.27
C ASN A 279 -10.08 -28.33 16.26
N VAL A 280 -10.49 -27.13 16.67
CA VAL A 280 -9.63 -25.93 16.71
C VAL A 280 -8.39 -26.14 17.57
N SER A 281 -8.51 -26.86 18.68
CA SER A 281 -7.40 -27.09 19.60
C SER A 281 -6.29 -27.97 19.00
N LEU A 282 -6.64 -28.82 18.03
CA LEU A 282 -5.71 -29.72 17.34
C LEU A 282 -5.21 -29.18 15.99
N THR A 283 -5.93 -28.24 15.38
CA THR A 283 -5.66 -27.84 13.99
C THR A 283 -5.43 -26.34 13.81
N GLY A 284 -5.97 -25.52 14.72
CA GLY A 284 -5.98 -24.06 14.58
C GLY A 284 -7.06 -23.54 13.63
N ILE A 285 -7.92 -24.40 13.09
CA ILE A 285 -8.96 -24.04 12.12
C ILE A 285 -10.33 -24.13 12.79
N LYS A 286 -11.09 -23.03 12.77
CA LYS A 286 -12.47 -22.94 13.26
C LYS A 286 -13.48 -23.49 12.26
N LYS A 287 -13.26 -23.21 10.98
CA LYS A 287 -14.13 -23.59 9.87
C LYS A 287 -13.39 -23.46 8.55
N ASP A 288 -13.97 -24.04 7.51
CA ASP A 288 -13.52 -23.81 6.14
C ASP A 288 -13.60 -22.31 5.79
N CYS A 289 -12.63 -21.83 5.03
CA CYS A 289 -12.56 -20.44 4.62
C CYS A 289 -13.54 -20.21 3.47
N VAL A 290 -14.50 -19.31 3.68
CA VAL A 290 -15.53 -18.97 2.68
C VAL A 290 -14.92 -18.52 1.35
N TRP A 291 -13.78 -17.85 1.40
CA TRP A 291 -13.05 -17.33 0.24
C TRP A 291 -12.41 -18.42 -0.63
N ASN A 292 -12.27 -19.65 -0.14
CA ASN A 292 -11.87 -20.80 -0.97
C ASN A 292 -12.89 -21.08 -2.10
N SER A 293 -14.08 -20.45 -2.06
CA SER A 293 -15.08 -20.50 -3.12
C SER A 293 -14.76 -19.57 -4.31
N VAL A 294 -13.73 -18.72 -4.20
CA VAL A 294 -13.22 -17.92 -5.34
C VAL A 294 -12.25 -18.78 -6.15
N LEU A 295 -12.48 -18.88 -7.46
CA LEU A 295 -11.82 -19.85 -8.34
C LEU A 295 -10.28 -19.77 -8.31
N SER A 296 -9.73 -18.56 -8.33
CA SER A 296 -8.27 -18.33 -8.29
C SER A 296 -7.66 -18.27 -6.90
N PHE A 297 -8.42 -18.50 -5.82
CA PHE A 297 -7.99 -18.25 -4.45
C PHE A 297 -8.07 -19.51 -3.59
N HIS A 298 -7.01 -19.77 -2.84
CA HIS A 298 -7.08 -20.67 -1.69
C HIS A 298 -6.28 -20.11 -0.53
N VAL A 299 -6.82 -20.24 0.68
CA VAL A 299 -6.26 -19.64 1.89
C VAL A 299 -4.82 -20.07 2.20
N THR A 300 -4.41 -21.26 1.76
CA THR A 300 -3.04 -21.80 1.94
C THR A 300 -2.07 -21.41 0.83
N GLU A 301 -2.52 -20.79 -0.26
CA GLU A 301 -1.70 -20.40 -1.41
C GLU A 301 -1.62 -18.88 -1.55
N ASN A 302 -2.69 -18.17 -1.17
CA ASN A 302 -2.87 -16.73 -1.34
C ASN A 302 -2.80 -15.98 0.00
N TYR A 303 -1.86 -16.36 0.86
CA TYR A 303 -1.72 -15.78 2.19
C TYR A 303 -0.79 -14.55 2.18
N SER A 304 -1.03 -13.62 3.10
CA SER A 304 -0.22 -12.40 3.25
C SER A 304 0.18 -12.13 4.71
N ALA A 305 1.15 -11.24 4.89
CA ALA A 305 1.54 -10.65 6.16
C ALA A 305 1.48 -9.12 6.08
N ASP A 306 1.29 -8.44 7.20
CA ASP A 306 1.21 -6.99 7.25
C ASP A 306 2.54 -6.46 7.81
N ILE A 307 3.42 -5.99 6.92
CA ILE A 307 4.73 -5.48 7.33
C ILE A 307 4.62 -4.29 8.29
N ALA A 308 3.60 -3.45 8.13
CA ALA A 308 3.44 -2.27 8.97
C ALA A 308 3.08 -2.68 10.39
N HIS A 309 2.13 -3.60 10.54
CA HIS A 309 1.73 -4.09 11.84
C HIS A 309 2.77 -5.03 12.46
N ASP A 310 3.34 -5.96 11.68
CA ASP A 310 4.23 -7.00 12.19
C ASP A 310 5.66 -6.48 12.47
N ILE A 311 6.19 -5.61 11.60
CA ILE A 311 7.54 -5.04 11.75
C ILE A 311 7.51 -3.67 12.42
N PHE A 312 6.83 -2.68 11.84
CA PHE A 312 6.98 -1.29 12.31
C PHE A 312 6.26 -1.02 13.64
N GLU A 313 5.01 -1.47 13.77
CA GLU A 313 4.25 -1.39 15.03
C GLU A 313 4.66 -2.49 16.01
N GLY A 314 5.03 -3.66 15.49
CA GLY A 314 5.48 -4.81 16.27
C GLY A 314 6.95 -4.75 16.66
N ILE A 315 7.77 -5.52 15.95
CA ILE A 315 9.15 -5.87 16.37
C ILE A 315 10.06 -4.65 16.50
N ALA A 316 10.03 -3.74 15.52
CA ALA A 316 10.93 -2.60 15.47
C ALA A 316 10.75 -1.68 16.69
N MET A 317 9.53 -1.53 17.19
CA MET A 317 9.26 -0.77 18.41
C MET A 317 10.01 -1.36 19.61
N PHE A 318 9.99 -2.69 19.76
CA PHE A 318 10.65 -3.37 20.88
C PHE A 318 12.17 -3.26 20.80
N ASP A 319 12.73 -3.44 19.60
CA ASP A 319 14.18 -3.33 19.38
C ASP A 319 14.67 -1.91 19.66
N ILE A 320 13.97 -0.89 19.15
CA ILE A 320 14.31 0.52 19.41
C ILE A 320 14.24 0.83 20.92
N VAL A 321 13.22 0.35 21.63
CA VAL A 321 13.10 0.56 23.09
C VAL A 321 14.25 -0.10 23.85
N GLU A 322 14.65 -1.32 23.50
CA GLU A 322 15.78 -2.01 24.14
C GLU A 322 17.08 -1.25 23.89
N LEU A 323 17.34 -0.82 22.65
CA LEU A 323 18.55 -0.06 22.31
C LEU A 323 18.62 1.28 23.02
N LEU A 324 17.51 2.02 23.04
CA LEU A 324 17.43 3.27 23.78
C LEU A 324 17.66 3.04 25.28
N TYR A 325 17.13 1.96 25.84
CA TYR A 325 17.38 1.61 27.24
C TYR A 325 18.86 1.32 27.49
N GLN A 326 19.50 0.52 26.62
CA GLN A 326 20.93 0.24 26.71
C GLN A 326 21.75 1.52 26.61
N TYR A 327 21.52 2.36 25.60
CA TYR A 327 22.29 3.56 25.35
C TYR A 327 22.09 4.65 26.42
N VAL A 328 20.87 4.81 26.95
CA VAL A 328 20.57 5.83 27.96
C VAL A 328 20.97 5.39 29.36
N PHE A 329 20.57 4.18 29.78
CA PHE A 329 20.67 3.77 31.18
C PHE A 329 21.89 2.90 31.50
N ILE A 330 22.32 2.05 30.56
CA ILE A 330 23.42 1.11 30.77
C ILE A 330 24.74 1.71 30.31
N SER A 331 24.86 1.98 29.01
CA SER A 331 26.06 2.56 28.39
C SER A 331 26.17 4.07 28.62
N LYS A 332 25.07 4.75 28.98
CA LYS A 332 25.00 6.20 29.28
C LYS A 332 25.64 7.08 28.18
N LEU A 333 25.44 6.71 26.92
CA LEU A 333 25.99 7.41 25.75
C LEU A 333 25.34 8.78 25.54
N PHE A 334 24.05 8.91 25.86
CA PHE A 334 23.30 10.16 25.82
C PHE A 334 22.13 10.13 26.82
N THR A 335 21.53 11.29 27.11
CA THR A 335 20.36 11.38 27.99
C THR A 335 19.06 11.37 27.20
N ILE A 336 17.95 11.02 27.86
CA ILE A 336 16.62 11.15 27.26
C ILE A 336 16.32 12.58 26.82
N ASP A 337 16.80 13.59 27.55
CA ASP A 337 16.59 14.99 27.18
C ASP A 337 17.35 15.36 25.89
N THR A 338 18.57 14.83 25.72
CA THR A 338 19.32 14.96 24.46
C THR A 338 18.56 14.31 23.30
N PHE A 339 18.08 13.08 23.48
CA PHE A 339 17.30 12.38 22.44
C PHE A 339 16.01 13.13 22.09
N ASN A 340 15.22 13.54 23.09
CA ASN A 340 13.98 14.30 22.89
C ASN A 340 14.23 15.65 22.22
N THR A 341 15.36 16.31 22.50
CA THR A 341 15.75 17.55 21.84
C THR A 341 16.04 17.31 20.36
N LEU A 342 16.79 16.26 20.04
CA LEU A 342 17.05 15.88 18.64
C LEU A 342 15.76 15.49 17.91
N LEU A 343 14.87 14.73 18.56
CA LEU A 343 13.58 14.35 18.00
C LEU A 343 12.68 15.55 17.70
N LYS A 344 12.69 16.60 18.54
CA LYS A 344 11.97 17.85 18.29
C LYS A 344 12.50 18.62 17.09
N CYS A 345 13.81 18.61 16.90
CA CYS A 345 14.49 19.32 15.82
C CYS A 345 14.58 18.51 14.52
N PHE A 346 14.18 17.23 14.54
CA PHE A 346 14.17 16.39 13.37
C PHE A 346 13.13 16.88 12.36
N ASP A 347 13.55 17.06 11.11
CA ASP A 347 12.67 17.44 10.02
C ASP A 347 11.90 16.20 9.52
N PHE A 348 10.61 16.14 9.82
CA PHE A 348 9.71 15.07 9.37
C PHE A 348 9.05 15.39 8.02
N GLY A 349 9.48 16.45 7.33
CA GLY A 349 8.94 16.86 6.05
C GLY A 349 7.57 17.54 6.15
N LYS A 350 6.86 17.61 5.01
CA LYS A 350 5.66 18.44 4.84
C LYS A 350 4.42 17.94 5.60
N SER A 351 4.38 16.67 6.03
CA SER A 351 3.25 16.11 6.78
C SER A 351 3.64 15.93 8.26
N ASN A 352 3.16 16.84 9.12
CA ASN A 352 3.51 16.85 10.54
C ASN A 352 2.56 16.02 11.43
N ILE A 353 1.79 15.10 10.86
CA ILE A 353 0.65 14.45 11.54
C ILE A 353 1.11 13.22 12.37
N ASN A 354 2.19 12.53 11.96
CA ASN A 354 2.66 11.30 12.60
C ASN A 354 4.06 11.45 13.22
N LYS A 355 4.23 12.37 14.18
CA LYS A 355 5.50 12.52 14.93
C LYS A 355 5.55 11.58 16.14
N PRO A 356 6.68 10.89 16.39
CA PRO A 356 6.83 10.10 17.60
C PRO A 356 6.70 10.99 18.86
N PRO A 357 5.98 10.56 19.89
CA PRO A 357 5.87 11.32 21.13
C PRO A 357 7.22 11.36 21.85
N LEU A 358 7.42 12.40 22.66
CA LEU A 358 8.60 12.50 23.52
C LEU A 358 8.62 11.35 24.53
N ILE A 359 9.79 10.76 24.71
CA ILE A 359 9.99 9.62 25.60
C ILE A 359 10.32 10.14 26.99
N SER A 360 9.61 9.68 28.03
CA SER A 360 9.95 10.02 29.41
C SER A 360 10.85 8.96 30.06
N HIS A 361 11.57 9.35 31.11
CA HIS A 361 12.40 8.44 31.91
C HIS A 361 11.62 7.26 32.50
N SER A 362 10.39 7.50 32.97
CA SER A 362 9.51 6.47 33.50
C SER A 362 8.96 5.57 32.40
N ASN A 363 8.61 6.13 31.24
CA ASN A 363 8.04 5.39 30.11
C ASN A 363 9.07 4.45 29.48
N LEU A 364 10.32 4.88 29.28
CA LEU A 364 11.34 4.00 28.70
C LEU A 364 11.67 2.81 29.61
N LYS A 365 11.70 3.03 30.93
CA LYS A 365 11.89 1.96 31.92
C LYS A 365 10.69 1.01 32.00
N SER A 366 9.46 1.53 31.91
CA SER A 366 8.25 0.68 31.94
C SER A 366 8.08 -0.13 30.66
N MET A 367 8.34 0.47 29.49
CA MET A 367 8.32 -0.22 28.21
C MET A 367 9.36 -1.35 28.16
N ASN A 368 10.59 -1.14 28.63
CA ASN A 368 11.60 -2.20 28.69
C ASN A 368 11.19 -3.37 29.62
N ARG A 369 10.60 -3.08 30.80
CA ARG A 369 10.07 -4.14 31.69
C ARG A 369 8.97 -4.97 31.04
N ASN A 370 8.10 -4.33 30.26
CA ASN A 370 7.02 -5.01 29.53
C ASN A 370 7.56 -5.91 28.40
N ILE A 371 8.67 -5.50 27.76
CA ILE A 371 9.40 -6.34 26.79
C ILE A 371 9.97 -7.58 27.47
N GLY A 372 10.57 -7.42 28.67
CA GLY A 372 11.09 -8.54 29.46
C GLY A 372 10.05 -9.65 29.73
N ASN A 373 8.77 -9.28 29.91
CA ASN A 373 7.66 -10.23 30.09
C ASN A 373 7.17 -10.89 28.78
N GLN A 374 7.57 -10.36 27.61
CA GLN A 374 7.20 -10.86 26.29
C GLN A 374 8.34 -11.63 25.57
N LYS A 375 9.57 -11.64 26.10
CA LYS A 375 10.75 -12.36 25.57
C LYS A 375 10.57 -13.89 25.41
N ASN A 376 9.51 -14.49 25.99
CA ASN A 376 9.18 -15.92 25.84
C ASN A 376 8.20 -16.22 24.68
N ARG A 377 8.00 -15.26 23.78
CA ARG A 377 7.34 -15.48 22.48
C ARG A 377 8.41 -15.47 21.40
N PRO A 378 8.30 -16.30 20.35
CA PRO A 378 9.25 -16.29 19.25
C PRO A 378 9.08 -14.95 18.51
N MET A 379 9.81 -13.93 18.94
CA MET A 379 9.95 -12.68 18.21
C MET A 379 10.99 -12.93 17.13
N LEU A 380 10.62 -12.60 15.88
CA LEU A 380 11.56 -12.56 14.77
C LEU A 380 12.65 -11.54 15.14
N TYR A 381 13.79 -12.01 15.63
CA TYR A 381 14.96 -11.15 15.84
C TYR A 381 15.54 -10.82 14.47
N HIS A 382 15.12 -9.70 13.88
CA HIS A 382 15.66 -9.20 12.60
C HIS A 382 15.96 -7.70 12.66
N LEU A 383 16.63 -7.25 13.73
CA LEU A 383 17.44 -6.03 13.69
C LEU A 383 18.82 -6.33 14.27
N VAL A 384 19.70 -6.88 13.42
CA VAL A 384 21.13 -6.91 13.71
C VAL A 384 21.65 -5.48 13.55
N PHE A 385 21.93 -4.80 14.66
CA PHE A 385 22.81 -3.63 14.66
C PHE A 385 24.21 -4.11 14.31
N VAL A 386 24.57 -4.03 13.03
CA VAL A 386 25.94 -4.26 12.59
C VAL A 386 26.78 -3.06 13.03
N LYS A 387 27.49 -3.20 14.15
CA LYS A 387 28.57 -2.28 14.53
C LYS A 387 29.72 -2.51 13.53
N SER A 388 29.89 -1.62 12.54
CA SER A 388 31.04 -1.63 11.65
C SER A 388 32.26 -1.00 12.34
N GLU A 389 32.77 -1.65 13.39
CA GLU A 389 34.20 -1.49 13.68
C GLU A 389 34.92 -2.38 12.66
N GLY A 390 35.73 -1.77 11.80
CA GLY A 390 36.50 -2.47 10.77
C GLY A 390 37.10 -3.76 11.33
N PHE A 391 36.70 -4.90 10.73
CA PHE A 391 37.13 -6.21 11.16
C PHE A 391 38.66 -6.30 11.07
N LYS A 392 39.31 -6.43 12.22
CA LYS A 392 40.73 -6.78 12.27
C LYS A 392 40.91 -8.18 11.68
N ASN A 393 41.95 -8.32 10.87
CA ASN A 393 42.44 -9.57 10.30
C ASN A 393 42.48 -10.70 11.33
N SER A 394 41.52 -11.60 11.22
CA SER A 394 41.72 -13.01 11.56
C SER A 394 40.70 -13.82 10.77
N ASP A 395 41.24 -14.71 9.94
CA ASP A 395 40.57 -15.80 9.20
C ASP A 395 40.09 -15.46 7.77
N LEU A 396 41.07 -15.12 6.90
CA LEU A 396 40.92 -15.17 5.44
C LEU A 396 40.94 -16.62 4.94
N ASN A 397 39.77 -17.18 4.65
CA ASN A 397 39.66 -18.38 3.81
C ASN A 397 39.44 -17.97 2.36
N ILE A 398 40.51 -18.01 1.56
CA ILE A 398 40.49 -17.71 0.13
C ILE A 398 40.21 -19.00 -0.63
N GLU A 399 38.96 -19.24 -1.00
CA GLU A 399 38.63 -20.24 -2.03
C GLU A 399 38.66 -19.57 -3.40
N THR A 400 39.58 -20.02 -4.26
CA THR A 400 39.69 -19.57 -5.66
C THR A 400 39.36 -20.73 -6.59
N ASP A 401 38.44 -20.50 -7.53
CA ASP A 401 38.22 -21.40 -8.65
C ASP A 401 39.41 -21.25 -9.62
N ASN A 402 40.49 -22.02 -9.40
CA ASN A 402 41.73 -22.14 -10.21
C ASN A 402 42.47 -20.83 -10.57
N PRO A 403 43.79 -20.70 -10.30
CA PRO A 403 44.54 -19.49 -10.64
C PRO A 403 44.70 -19.38 -12.17
N PRO A 404 44.31 -18.27 -12.82
CA PRO A 404 44.87 -17.97 -14.12
C PRO A 404 46.33 -17.55 -13.94
N GLN A 405 47.17 -18.11 -14.80
CA GLN A 405 48.60 -17.85 -14.93
C GLN A 405 48.91 -16.34 -14.93
N ASN A 406 50.15 -15.98 -14.54
CA ASN A 406 50.72 -14.64 -14.64
C ASN A 406 50.48 -14.00 -16.03
N VAL A 407 49.32 -13.38 -16.23
CA VAL A 407 49.04 -12.54 -17.40
C VAL A 407 49.19 -11.10 -16.93
N LYS A 408 50.26 -10.44 -17.38
CA LYS A 408 50.35 -8.98 -17.35
C LYS A 408 49.25 -8.43 -18.28
N LEU A 409 48.04 -8.27 -17.75
CA LEU A 409 46.98 -7.53 -18.41
C LEU A 409 47.23 -6.05 -18.13
N ILE A 410 47.45 -5.29 -19.21
CA ILE A 410 47.48 -3.83 -19.18
C ILE A 410 46.03 -3.39 -18.91
N ILE A 411 45.70 -3.06 -17.67
CA ILE A 411 44.39 -2.49 -17.31
C ILE A 411 44.39 -1.04 -17.85
N PRO A 412 43.50 -0.69 -18.80
CA PRO A 412 43.47 0.66 -19.36
C PRO A 412 43.21 1.69 -18.25
N ASN A 413 44.00 2.77 -18.22
CA ASN A 413 43.87 3.90 -17.29
C ASN A 413 44.03 3.58 -15.78
N PHE A 414 44.61 2.44 -15.40
CA PHE A 414 44.88 2.09 -13.99
C PHE A 414 45.76 3.15 -13.29
N ASP A 415 46.77 3.67 -13.99
CA ASP A 415 47.67 4.73 -13.51
C ASP A 415 46.93 6.04 -13.15
N GLN A 416 45.79 6.30 -13.79
CA GLN A 416 44.95 7.49 -13.53
C GLN A 416 43.98 7.28 -12.35
N CYS A 417 43.57 6.03 -12.09
CA CYS A 417 42.66 5.68 -10.99
C CYS A 417 43.33 5.87 -9.61
N CYS A 418 44.63 5.57 -9.52
CA CYS A 418 45.41 5.61 -8.26
C CYS A 418 45.70 7.03 -7.73
N ALA A 419 45.52 8.09 -8.52
CA ALA A 419 45.82 9.46 -8.07
C ALA A 419 44.79 10.02 -7.07
N ILE A 420 43.64 9.36 -6.87
CA ILE A 420 42.50 9.87 -6.09
C ILE A 420 42.15 8.94 -4.89
N SER A 421 42.69 7.72 -4.85
CA SER A 421 42.50 6.74 -3.76
C SER A 421 43.80 6.52 -2.99
N LYS A 422 43.74 6.21 -1.69
CA LYS A 422 44.89 5.91 -0.80
C LYS A 422 45.66 4.62 -1.16
N ILE A 423 45.81 4.29 -2.45
CA ILE A 423 46.40 3.05 -2.98
C ILE A 423 47.59 3.44 -3.86
N SER A 424 48.80 2.99 -3.48
CA SER A 424 50.02 3.22 -4.27
C SER A 424 50.09 2.26 -5.46
N TYR A 425 50.41 2.79 -6.65
CA TYR A 425 50.60 2.02 -7.89
C TYR A 425 51.58 0.84 -7.75
N GLU A 426 52.62 1.00 -6.93
CA GLU A 426 53.66 -0.03 -6.76
C GLU A 426 53.15 -1.30 -6.08
N ASP A 427 52.08 -1.22 -5.29
CA ASP A 427 51.60 -2.37 -4.52
C ASP A 427 50.98 -3.44 -5.43
N PHE A 428 50.21 -3.06 -6.45
CA PHE A 428 49.44 -4.01 -7.29
C PHE A 428 50.08 -4.33 -8.65
N LYS A 429 51.35 -3.93 -8.86
CA LYS A 429 52.12 -4.16 -10.10
C LYS A 429 52.33 -5.65 -10.43
N THR A 430 52.24 -6.50 -9.41
CA THR A 430 52.30 -7.97 -9.51
C THR A 430 51.01 -8.56 -8.93
N SER A 431 49.90 -8.45 -9.66
CA SER A 431 48.59 -8.96 -9.23
C SER A 431 48.04 -10.03 -10.16
N TYR A 432 47.25 -10.94 -9.61
CA TYR A 432 46.42 -11.87 -10.38
C TYR A 432 44.99 -11.34 -10.45
N ILE A 433 44.31 -11.55 -11.58
CA ILE A 433 42.90 -11.19 -11.76
C ILE A 433 42.04 -12.43 -11.49
N CYS A 434 40.93 -12.26 -10.79
CA CYS A 434 39.90 -13.28 -10.70
C CYS A 434 38.52 -12.74 -11.06
N ASN A 435 37.63 -13.64 -11.49
CA ASN A 435 36.25 -13.30 -11.82
C ASN A 435 35.32 -13.32 -10.61
N LYS A 436 35.77 -13.98 -9.54
CA LYS A 436 35.04 -14.21 -8.30
C LYS A 436 36.04 -14.38 -7.16
N ILE A 437 35.72 -13.82 -6.00
CA ILE A 437 36.47 -14.03 -4.76
C ILE A 437 35.51 -14.17 -3.60
N VAL A 438 35.86 -15.04 -2.65
CA VAL A 438 35.12 -15.19 -1.39
C VAL A 438 35.98 -14.63 -0.27
N THR A 439 35.44 -13.68 0.47
CA THR A 439 36.08 -13.05 1.63
C THR A 439 35.05 -12.92 2.75
N ASN A 440 35.36 -13.41 3.95
CA ASN A 440 34.53 -13.24 5.15
C ASN A 440 33.04 -13.59 4.93
N ASN A 441 32.76 -14.76 4.33
CA ASN A 441 31.41 -15.26 3.98
C ASN A 441 30.63 -14.41 2.95
N THR A 442 31.29 -13.48 2.26
CA THR A 442 30.71 -12.72 1.15
C THR A 442 31.42 -13.09 -0.14
N THR A 443 30.63 -13.37 -1.17
CA THR A 443 31.15 -13.65 -2.52
C THR A 443 31.04 -12.36 -3.34
N PHE A 444 32.16 -11.90 -3.88
CA PHE A 444 32.21 -10.81 -4.84
C PHE A 444 32.52 -11.36 -6.23
N LYS A 445 31.81 -10.89 -7.25
CA LYS A 445 32.00 -11.23 -8.66
C LYS A 445 32.15 -9.98 -9.50
N VAL A 446 32.75 -10.13 -10.67
CA VAL A 446 32.68 -9.10 -11.72
C VAL A 446 31.20 -8.84 -12.05
N ASN A 447 30.85 -7.56 -12.24
CA ASN A 447 29.51 -6.98 -12.37
C ASN A 447 28.69 -6.85 -11.08
N ASP A 448 29.20 -7.26 -9.92
CA ASP A 448 28.53 -6.96 -8.66
C ASP A 448 28.63 -5.46 -8.34
N VAL A 449 27.58 -4.92 -7.71
CA VAL A 449 27.54 -3.53 -7.22
C VAL A 449 28.13 -3.48 -5.81
N ILE A 450 29.09 -2.59 -5.61
CA ILE A 450 29.75 -2.31 -4.33
C ILE A 450 29.43 -0.91 -3.84
N VAL A 451 29.48 -0.72 -2.52
CA VAL A 451 29.26 0.58 -1.87
C VAL A 451 30.59 1.12 -1.37
N ILE A 452 30.94 2.32 -1.81
CA ILE A 452 32.24 2.97 -1.55
C ILE A 452 32.16 3.88 -0.31
N ASP A 453 31.06 4.62 -0.15
CA ASP A 453 30.83 5.53 0.99
C ASP A 453 29.39 5.33 1.49
N GLN A 454 29.18 5.33 2.81
CA GLN A 454 27.87 5.15 3.45
C GLN A 454 27.22 6.47 3.86
N ILE A 455 28.00 7.54 4.05
CA ILE A 455 27.50 8.84 4.51
C ILE A 455 26.85 9.59 3.34
N LEU A 456 27.48 9.51 2.17
CA LEU A 456 26.93 9.92 0.88
C LEU A 456 27.01 8.69 -0.03
N PRO A 457 25.93 7.89 -0.14
CA PRO A 457 25.97 6.57 -0.77
C PRO A 457 26.52 6.65 -2.20
N MET A 458 27.75 6.17 -2.36
CA MET A 458 28.44 6.08 -3.65
C MET A 458 28.54 4.61 -4.04
N PHE A 459 28.13 4.30 -5.26
CA PHE A 459 28.10 2.93 -5.75
C PHE A 459 29.12 2.73 -6.87
N GLY A 460 29.51 1.47 -7.08
CA GLY A 460 30.40 1.10 -8.18
C GLY A 460 30.11 -0.30 -8.71
N ILE A 461 30.25 -0.52 -10.01
CA ILE A 461 30.15 -1.86 -10.61
C ILE A 461 31.55 -2.43 -10.78
N ILE A 462 31.83 -3.61 -10.21
CA ILE A 462 33.14 -4.25 -10.33
C ILE A 462 33.41 -4.66 -11.78
N ASN A 463 34.50 -4.16 -12.36
CA ASN A 463 35.01 -4.63 -13.64
C ASN A 463 36.11 -5.68 -13.48
N TYR A 464 36.99 -5.47 -12.51
CA TYR A 464 38.13 -6.36 -12.25
C TYR A 464 38.38 -6.53 -10.75
N ILE A 465 38.74 -7.74 -10.35
CA ILE A 465 39.17 -8.07 -8.98
C ILE A 465 40.65 -8.42 -9.03
N LEU A 466 41.48 -7.65 -8.32
CA LEU A 466 42.93 -7.80 -8.28
C LEU A 466 43.37 -8.35 -6.93
N ILE A 467 44.23 -9.38 -6.95
CA ILE A 467 44.85 -9.93 -5.75
C ILE A 467 46.36 -9.71 -5.84
N ASN A 468 46.91 -8.97 -4.88
CA ASN A 468 48.34 -8.73 -4.76
C ASN A 468 49.08 -10.05 -4.50
N SER A 469 50.11 -10.34 -5.30
CA SER A 469 50.88 -11.59 -5.20
C SER A 469 51.62 -11.74 -3.87
N CYS A 470 52.08 -10.64 -3.28
CA CYS A 470 53.00 -10.61 -2.15
C CYS A 470 52.26 -10.59 -0.80
N ASN A 471 51.28 -9.69 -0.63
CA ASN A 471 50.59 -9.49 0.64
C ASN A 471 49.13 -9.98 0.65
N LYS A 472 48.65 -10.55 -0.47
CA LYS A 472 47.28 -11.05 -0.65
C LYS A 472 46.18 -10.00 -0.48
N ALA A 473 46.52 -8.71 -0.50
CA ALA A 473 45.53 -7.63 -0.49
C ALA A 473 44.64 -7.69 -1.74
N ILE A 474 43.37 -7.36 -1.57
CA ILE A 474 42.35 -7.42 -2.63
C ILE A 474 41.94 -6.00 -2.99
N CYS A 475 41.94 -5.69 -4.29
CA CYS A 475 41.54 -4.41 -4.84
C CYS A 475 40.47 -4.61 -5.91
N PHE A 476 39.39 -3.83 -5.81
CA PHE A 476 38.32 -3.80 -6.81
C PHE A 476 38.52 -2.61 -7.73
N VAL A 477 38.56 -2.86 -9.03
CA VAL A 477 38.50 -1.82 -10.07
C VAL A 477 37.06 -1.75 -10.56
N TYR A 478 36.45 -0.57 -10.51
CA TYR A 478 35.01 -0.42 -10.71
C TYR A 478 34.66 0.83 -11.54
N ASN A 479 33.51 0.78 -12.23
CA ASN A 479 32.87 1.95 -12.82
C ASN A 479 32.02 2.64 -11.75
N GLU A 480 32.20 3.95 -11.57
CA GLU A 480 31.41 4.73 -10.63
C GLU A 480 29.94 4.84 -11.08
N LEU A 481 29.03 4.64 -10.15
CA LEU A 481 27.60 4.85 -10.34
C LEU A 481 27.18 6.14 -9.63
N LYS A 482 26.66 7.11 -10.38
CA LYS A 482 26.15 8.37 -9.83
C LYS A 482 24.72 8.20 -9.39
N VAL A 483 24.44 8.56 -8.14
CA VAL A 483 23.07 8.63 -7.61
C VAL A 483 22.32 9.74 -8.34
N VAL A 484 21.24 9.37 -9.02
CA VAL A 484 20.32 10.27 -9.72
C VAL A 484 19.20 10.70 -8.78
N ASN A 485 18.69 9.75 -7.99
CA ASN A 485 17.57 9.97 -7.11
C ASN A 485 17.64 9.01 -5.91
N PHE A 486 17.04 9.41 -4.79
CA PHE A 486 16.85 8.56 -3.62
C PHE A 486 15.36 8.47 -3.31
N ASN A 487 14.84 7.25 -3.25
CA ASN A 487 13.47 7.01 -2.87
C ASN A 487 13.41 6.66 -1.37
N GLU A 488 12.98 7.63 -0.56
CA GLU A 488 12.87 7.51 0.90
C GLU A 488 11.91 6.38 1.34
N HIS A 489 10.87 6.10 0.55
CA HIS A 489 9.88 5.06 0.87
C HIS A 489 10.44 3.64 0.74
N PHE A 490 11.34 3.41 -0.22
CA PHE A 490 11.93 2.08 -0.46
C PHE A 490 13.37 1.98 0.06
N TYR A 491 13.92 3.07 0.59
CA TYR A 491 15.33 3.18 0.97
C TYR A 491 16.28 2.73 -0.17
N ALA A 492 15.92 3.08 -1.41
CA ALA A 492 16.58 2.62 -2.63
C ALA A 492 17.12 3.80 -3.45
N PHE A 493 18.25 3.57 -4.13
CA PHE A 493 18.93 4.58 -4.95
C PHE A 493 18.74 4.28 -6.43
N GLU A 494 18.28 5.28 -7.16
CA GLU A 494 18.36 5.28 -8.62
C GLU A 494 19.75 5.76 -9.01
N VAL A 495 20.46 4.96 -9.81
CA VAL A 495 21.85 5.22 -10.16
C VAL A 495 22.06 5.15 -11.67
N SER A 496 22.99 5.96 -12.17
CA SER A 496 23.40 6.00 -13.58
C SER A 496 24.90 5.74 -13.70
N GLU A 497 25.30 4.99 -14.73
CA GLU A 497 26.70 4.64 -14.92
C GLU A 497 27.52 5.85 -15.41
N SER A 498 28.63 6.11 -14.72
CA SER A 498 29.63 7.11 -15.09
C SER A 498 30.72 6.45 -15.94
N SER A 499 31.32 7.20 -16.87
CA SER A 499 32.51 6.75 -17.61
C SER A 499 33.80 6.75 -16.77
N ALA A 500 33.72 7.11 -15.48
CA ALA A 500 34.85 7.16 -14.57
C ALA A 500 35.16 5.78 -13.98
N ILE A 501 36.36 5.27 -14.27
CA ILE A 501 36.92 4.06 -13.66
C ILE A 501 37.70 4.47 -12.39
N LYS A 502 37.51 3.74 -11.29
CA LYS A 502 38.18 3.97 -9.99
C LYS A 502 38.60 2.65 -9.36
N CYS A 503 39.37 2.72 -8.27
CA CYS A 503 39.79 1.54 -7.51
C CYS A 503 39.63 1.73 -6.00
N VAL A 504 39.38 0.62 -5.28
CA VAL A 504 39.16 0.59 -3.83
C VAL A 504 39.67 -0.72 -3.24
N LEU A 505 40.27 -0.69 -2.05
CA LEU A 505 40.67 -1.90 -1.35
C LEU A 505 39.45 -2.57 -0.75
N HIS A 506 39.44 -3.91 -0.70
CA HIS A 506 38.33 -4.66 -0.10
C HIS A 506 37.95 -4.20 1.31
N GLN A 507 38.95 -3.85 2.14
CA GLN A 507 38.72 -3.36 3.51
C GLN A 507 37.96 -2.03 3.58
N ASP A 508 37.96 -1.27 2.50
CA ASP A 508 37.33 0.05 2.38
C ASP A 508 35.99 -0.03 1.60
N VAL A 509 35.51 -1.26 1.31
CA VAL A 509 34.21 -1.50 0.65
C VAL A 509 33.17 -1.96 1.66
N TYR A 510 31.98 -1.39 1.54
CA TYR A 510 30.81 -1.78 2.30
C TYR A 510 29.89 -2.68 1.46
N PHE A 511 29.23 -3.64 2.11
CA PHE A 511 28.32 -4.58 1.44
C PHE A 511 26.94 -4.56 2.11
N PHE A 512 25.89 -4.47 1.30
CA PHE A 512 24.53 -4.77 1.74
C PHE A 512 24.23 -6.22 1.37
N LYS A 513 23.95 -7.08 2.37
CA LYS A 513 23.30 -8.36 2.08
C LYS A 513 21.88 -8.06 1.62
N SER A 514 21.57 -8.32 0.35
CA SER A 514 20.18 -8.50 -0.07
C SER A 514 19.67 -9.79 0.59
N TYR A 515 18.65 -9.65 1.43
CA TYR A 515 17.85 -10.77 1.93
C TYR A 515 16.69 -11.02 0.97
#